data_AF-A0A920Q3P4-F1
#
_entry.id   AF-A0A920Q3P4-F1
#
_cell.length_a   1.000
_cell.length_b   1.000
_cell.length_c   1.000
_cell.angle_alpha   90.00
_cell.angle_beta   90.00
_cell.angle_gamma   90.00
#
_symmetry.space_group_name_H-M   'P 1'
#
loop_
_entity.id
_entity.type
_entity.pdbx_description
1 polymer ?
#
loop_
_entity_poly.entity_id
_entity_poly.type
_entity_poly.pdbx_seq_one_letter_code
_entity_poly.pdbx_strand_id
1 'polypeptide(L)' 'MREALEVAEVPFLNADVTMLASTSVALESAEHARAVLRVMDLLDDNDDVQDVHANFDIPIAILEALED' A
#
# COMPACT_ATOMS: atom_id res chain seq x y z
N MET A 1 -4.66 -7.65 -22.39
CA MET A 1 -4.86 -6.34 -21.74
C MET A 1 -3.71 -5.38 -22.05
N ARG A 2 -2.45 -5.80 -21.84
CA ARG A 2 -1.27 -5.01 -22.23
C ARG A 2 -1.23 -4.63 -23.71
N GLU A 3 -1.32 -5.60 -24.63
CA GLU A 3 -1.36 -5.33 -26.09
C GLU A 3 -2.51 -4.38 -26.51
N ALA A 4 -3.67 -4.48 -25.86
CA ALA A 4 -4.83 -3.63 -26.18
C ALA A 4 -4.62 -2.16 -25.77
N LEU A 5 -3.85 -1.92 -24.70
CA LEU A 5 -3.49 -0.59 -24.21
C LEU A 5 -2.34 0.02 -25.02
N GLU A 6 -1.40 -0.81 -25.49
CA GLU A 6 -0.32 -0.38 -26.40
C GLU A 6 -0.86 0.07 -27.77
N VAL A 7 -1.84 -0.65 -28.32
CA VAL A 7 -2.53 -0.26 -29.57
C VAL A 7 -3.34 1.04 -29.40
N ALA A 8 -3.77 1.33 -28.17
CA ALA A 8 -4.49 2.57 -27.83
C ALA A 8 -3.55 3.73 -27.47
N GLU A 9 -2.23 3.56 -27.58
CA GLU A 9 -1.19 4.55 -27.24
C GLU A 9 -1.32 5.13 -25.81
N VAL A 10 -1.84 4.33 -24.87
CA VAL A 10 -1.95 4.75 -23.47
C VAL A 10 -0.60 4.51 -22.78
N PRO A 11 0.11 5.54 -22.30
CA PRO A 11 1.37 5.36 -21.61
C PRO A 11 1.16 4.67 -20.27
N PHE A 12 1.96 3.63 -19.99
CA PHE A 12 1.95 2.96 -18.71
C PHE A 12 2.81 3.74 -17.69
N LEU A 13 2.20 4.16 -16.59
CA LEU A 13 2.90 4.75 -15.45
C LEU A 13 3.52 3.68 -14.54
N ASN A 14 2.79 2.59 -14.31
CA ASN A 14 3.24 1.40 -13.60
C ASN A 14 2.43 0.19 -14.11
N ALA A 15 3.04 -0.99 -14.22
CA ALA A 15 2.39 -2.20 -14.73
C ALA A 15 2.93 -3.47 -14.05
N ASP A 16 2.87 -3.51 -12.72
CA ASP A 16 3.35 -4.62 -11.90
C ASP A 16 2.23 -5.57 -11.46
N VAL A 17 2.59 -6.84 -11.22
CA VAL A 17 1.67 -7.84 -10.64
C VAL A 17 1.74 -7.70 -9.12
N THR A 18 0.64 -7.26 -8.51
CA THR A 18 0.53 -7.08 -7.05
C THR A 18 -0.64 -7.85 -6.47
N MET A 19 -0.57 -8.14 -5.17
CA MET A 19 -1.64 -8.81 -4.43
C MET A 19 -2.61 -7.77 -3.88
N LEU A 20 -3.82 -7.72 -4.45
CA LEU A 20 -4.90 -6.85 -3.96
C LEU A 20 -5.78 -7.62 -2.96
N ALA A 21 -5.94 -7.08 -1.75
CA ALA A 21 -6.83 -7.67 -0.76
C ALA A 21 -8.32 -7.48 -1.14
N SER A 22 -9.12 -8.54 -1.01
CA SER A 22 -10.56 -8.47 -1.30
C SER A 22 -11.39 -7.67 -0.28
N THR A 23 -10.86 -7.48 0.93
CA THR A 23 -11.52 -6.74 2.03
C THR A 23 -10.50 -5.92 2.80
N SER A 24 -10.86 -4.70 3.18
CA SER A 24 -10.02 -3.81 3.96
C SER A 24 -10.39 -3.76 5.45
N VAL A 25 -9.42 -3.39 6.29
CA VAL A 25 -9.60 -3.16 7.73
C VAL A 25 -9.20 -1.73 8.07
N ALA A 26 -10.15 -0.91 8.51
CA ALA A 26 -9.88 0.48 8.85
C ALA A 26 -9.07 0.61 10.16
N LEU A 27 -8.02 1.43 10.14
CA LEU A 27 -7.24 1.79 11.33
C LEU A 27 -7.72 3.15 11.86
N GLU A 28 -8.63 3.11 12.84
CA GLU A 28 -9.25 4.32 13.42
C GLU A 28 -8.43 4.96 14.55
N SER A 29 -7.35 4.30 15.00
CA SER A 29 -6.47 4.81 16.04
C SER A 29 -5.12 5.20 15.44
N ALA A 30 -4.73 6.46 15.67
CA ALA A 30 -3.41 6.97 15.27
C ALA A 30 -2.26 6.22 15.97
N GLU A 31 -2.49 5.67 17.16
CA GLU A 31 -1.51 4.80 17.84
C GLU A 31 -1.34 3.48 17.07
N HIS A 32 -2.44 2.82 16.71
CA HIS A 32 -2.40 1.56 15.96
C HIS A 32 -1.83 1.76 14.55
N ALA A 33 -2.20 2.86 13.87
CA ALA A 33 -1.65 3.20 12.56
C ALA A 33 -0.12 3.38 12.62
N ARG A 34 0.40 4.11 13.62
CA ARG A 34 1.86 4.24 13.85
C ARG A 34 2.53 2.89 14.10
N ALA A 35 1.93 2.05 14.94
CA ALA A 35 2.49 0.75 15.25
C ALA A 35 2.58 -0.15 14.01
N VAL A 36 1.52 -0.17 13.19
CA VAL A 36 1.46 -0.97 11.95
C VAL A 36 2.42 -0.45 10.89
N LEU A 37 2.48 0.86 10.68
CA LEU A 37 3.43 1.48 9.74
C LEU A 37 4.88 1.16 10.14
N ARG A 38 5.21 1.25 11.42
CA ARG A 38 6.54 0.87 11.90
C ARG A 38 6.89 -0.60 11.65
N VAL A 39 5.90 -1.49 11.69
CA VAL A 39 6.12 -2.91 11.33
C VAL A 39 6.33 -3.06 9.83
N MET A 40 5.58 -2.32 9.00
CA MET A 40 5.79 -2.31 7.54
C MET A 40 7.22 -1.87 7.21
N ASP A 41 7.68 -0.74 7.78
CA ASP A 41 9.03 -0.21 7.55
C ASP A 41 10.12 -1.23 7.92
N LEU A 42 9.99 -1.89 9.07
CA LEU A 42 10.95 -2.91 9.52
C LEU A 42 10.99 -4.15 8.62
N LEU A 43 9.88 -4.46 7.94
CA LEU A 43 9.81 -5.57 7.00
C LEU A 43 10.40 -5.16 5.65
N ASP A 44 10.15 -3.94 5.19
CA ASP A 44 10.73 -3.39 3.94
C ASP A 44 12.25 -3.18 4.04
N ASP A 45 12.76 -2.85 5.22
CA ASP A 45 14.21 -2.71 5.48
C ASP A 45 14.97 -4.05 5.45
N ASN A 46 14.28 -5.19 5.35
CA ASN A 46 14.91 -6.50 5.34
C ASN A 46 15.24 -6.97 3.91
N ASP A 47 16.53 -7.11 3.61
CA ASP A 47 17.04 -7.54 2.30
C ASP A 47 16.48 -8.89 1.80
N ASP A 48 15.99 -9.77 2.71
CA ASP A 48 15.38 -11.05 2.37
C ASP A 48 13.87 -10.96 2.05
N VAL A 49 13.22 -9.82 2.35
CA VAL A 49 11.82 -9.56 2.05
C VAL A 49 11.71 -8.94 0.66
N GLN A 50 10.84 -9.50 -0.19
CA GLN A 50 10.68 -9.05 -1.58
C GLN A 50 9.53 -8.06 -1.74
N ASP A 51 8.37 -8.36 -1.15
CA ASP A 51 7.18 -7.53 -1.21
C ASP A 51 6.40 -7.65 0.11
N VAL A 52 5.90 -6.52 0.62
CA VAL A 52 5.01 -6.46 1.77
C VAL A 52 3.61 -6.04 1.31
N HIS A 53 2.60 -6.81 1.72
CA HIS A 53 1.21 -6.52 1.42
C HIS A 53 0.38 -6.51 2.70
N ALA A 54 -0.52 -5.54 2.81
CA ALA A 54 -1.49 -5.49 3.88
C ALA A 54 -2.84 -5.02 3.38
N ASN A 55 -3.86 -5.32 4.16
CA ASN A 55 -5.25 -4.98 3.86
C ASN A 55 -5.78 -3.86 4.76
N PHE A 56 -4.93 -3.12 5.47
CA PHE A 56 -5.40 -2.02 6.27
C PHE A 56 -5.70 -0.79 5.41
N ASP A 57 -6.65 0.01 5.87
CA ASP A 57 -6.99 1.30 5.29
C ASP A 57 -6.84 2.37 6.38
N ILE A 58 -6.14 3.46 6.10
CA ILE A 58 -5.90 4.54 7.07
C ILE A 58 -6.75 5.74 6.64
N PRO A 59 -7.80 6.10 7.40
CA PRO A 59 -8.61 7.27 7.09
C PRO A 59 -7.75 8.55 7.05
N ILE A 60 -8.08 9.47 6.14
CA ILE A 60 -7.34 10.75 5.97
C ILE A 60 -7.17 11.50 7.29
N ALA A 61 -8.22 11.56 8.12
CA ALA A 61 -8.16 12.22 9.42
C ALA A 61 -7.11 11.60 10.38
N ILE A 62 -6.84 10.30 10.25
CA ILE A 62 -5.80 9.63 11.03
C ILE A 62 -4.43 9.92 10.42
N LEU A 63 -4.29 9.90 9.09
CA LEU A 63 -3.05 10.26 8.41
C LEU A 63 -2.59 11.67 8.78
N GLU A 64 -3.49 12.65 8.77
CA GLU A 64 -3.19 14.03 9.20
C GLU A 64 -2.67 14.05 10.66
N ALA A 65 -3.29 13.27 11.56
CA ALA A 65 -2.84 13.13 12.95
C ALA A 65 -1.53 12.33 13.14
N LEU A 66 -0.97 11.76 12.06
CA LEU A 66 0.37 11.16 12.06
C LEU A 66 1.46 12.13 11.62
N GLU A 67 1.11 13.22 10.92
CA GLU A 67 2.04 14.23 10.41
C GLU A 67 2.37 15.33 11.44
N ASP A 68 1.52 15.48 12.47
CA ASP A 68 1.73 16.35 13.65
C ASP A 68 2.58 15.67 14.76
#